data_AF-A0A256W935-F1
#
_entry.id   AF-A0A256W935-F1
#
_cell.length_a   1.000
_cell.length_b   1.000
_cell.length_c   1.000
_cell.angle_alpha   90.00
_cell.angle_beta   90.00
_cell.angle_gamma   90.00
#
_symmetry.space_group_name_H-M   'P 1'
#
loop_
_entity.id
_entity.type
_entity.pdbx_description
1 polymer ?
#
loop_
_entity_poly.entity_id
_entity_poly.type
_entity_poly.pdbx_seq_one_letter_code
_entity_poly.pdbx_strand_id
1 'polypeptide(L)'
;MRKIKFVLGSLAVVAMLATVSCNKDEDTTPPPPPPEPTAGTVVVNELMTKDTLGLVYTDPNGDFCDWSEFYNAGESDINIAGYFIGDDGKETLEEDKYEIPGDDAIVTTIKSKSYLIVIWGAADASGADMEGIIDGKLFCPSSLSAKKDKAVAIWDAGGTFVDESEDFTADGPFGKLEDGKSLGRKTDGNEEWMVFDIPTPNAENK
;
A
#
# COMPACT_ATOMS: atom_id res chain seq x y z
N MET A 1 -77.55 -40.46 35.42
CA MET A 1 -77.93 -41.10 34.14
C MET A 1 -76.78 -42.01 33.68
N ARG A 2 -77.12 -43.24 33.27
CA ARG A 2 -76.44 -44.21 32.36
C ARG A 2 -74.91 -44.15 32.17
N LYS A 3 -74.13 -45.22 32.03
CA LYS A 3 -74.23 -46.70 32.14
C LYS A 3 -72.78 -47.20 31.98
N ILE A 4 -72.37 -48.22 32.72
CA ILE A 4 -71.13 -48.99 32.52
C ILE A 4 -71.24 -49.86 31.25
N LYS A 5 -70.15 -50.06 30.50
CA LYS A 5 -69.76 -51.36 29.89
C LYS A 5 -68.33 -51.38 29.32
N PHE A 6 -67.55 -52.32 29.85
CA PHE A 6 -66.32 -52.92 29.30
C PHE A 6 -66.56 -53.58 27.93
N VAL A 7 -65.55 -53.64 27.04
CA VAL A 7 -65.21 -54.83 26.22
C VAL A 7 -63.71 -54.84 25.87
N LEU A 8 -63.21 -56.07 25.78
CA LEU A 8 -61.88 -56.65 25.58
C LEU A 8 -61.06 -56.19 24.35
N GLY A 9 -59.76 -56.45 24.45
CA GLY A 9 -58.73 -56.17 23.45
C GLY A 9 -58.64 -57.13 22.26
N SER A 10 -57.60 -56.93 21.44
CA SER A 10 -57.11 -57.87 20.43
C SER A 10 -55.70 -57.48 19.96
N LEU A 11 -55.07 -58.45 19.33
CA LEU A 11 -53.65 -58.81 19.28
C LEU A 11 -52.93 -58.25 18.04
N ALA A 12 -51.66 -57.89 18.23
CA ALA A 12 -50.50 -57.84 17.32
C ALA A 12 -50.66 -57.52 15.82
N VAL A 13 -49.91 -56.51 15.35
CA VAL A 13 -49.05 -56.64 14.15
C VAL A 13 -47.73 -55.92 14.42
N VAL A 14 -46.64 -56.66 14.32
CA VAL A 14 -45.25 -56.19 14.28
C VAL A 14 -44.97 -55.63 12.89
N ALA A 15 -44.46 -54.41 12.81
CA ALA A 15 -43.76 -53.94 11.61
C ALA A 15 -42.41 -53.37 12.06
N MET A 16 -41.37 -54.19 11.93
CA MET A 16 -39.99 -53.73 11.91
C MET A 16 -39.79 -52.89 10.65
N LEU A 17 -39.53 -51.60 10.81
CA LEU A 17 -38.76 -50.84 9.83
C LEU A 17 -37.45 -50.42 10.49
N ALA A 18 -36.38 -51.09 10.08
CA ALA A 18 -35.04 -50.54 10.22
C ALA A 18 -34.89 -49.41 9.21
N THR A 19 -34.30 -48.28 9.61
CA THR A 19 -32.93 -47.91 9.22
C THR A 19 -32.63 -46.45 9.54
N VAL A 20 -31.34 -46.23 9.74
CA VAL A 20 -30.59 -44.96 9.71
C VAL A 20 -30.58 -44.16 11.02
N SER A 21 -29.60 -44.52 11.85
CA SER A 21 -28.87 -43.56 12.66
C SER A 21 -28.16 -42.55 11.75
N CYS A 22 -28.47 -41.27 11.91
CA CYS A 22 -27.58 -40.17 11.54
C CYS A 22 -27.41 -39.29 12.77
N ASN A 23 -26.38 -39.56 13.58
CA ASN A 23 -25.76 -38.51 14.37
C ASN A 23 -25.17 -37.50 13.39
N LYS A 24 -25.72 -36.29 13.36
CA LYS A 24 -25.01 -35.14 12.84
C LYS A 24 -24.73 -34.27 14.06
N ASP A 25 -23.60 -34.55 14.69
CA ASP A 25 -22.97 -33.59 15.59
C ASP A 25 -22.72 -32.36 14.71
N GLU A 26 -23.56 -31.33 14.88
CA GLU A 26 -23.28 -30.04 14.28
C GLU A 26 -22.04 -29.50 15.00
N ASP A 27 -20.92 -29.51 14.29
CA ASP A 27 -19.71 -28.80 14.64
C ASP A 27 -20.05 -27.31 14.68
N THR A 28 -20.44 -26.82 15.86
CA THR A 28 -20.71 -25.41 16.12
C THR A 28 -19.44 -24.69 16.57
N THR A 29 -18.29 -25.00 15.96
CA THR A 29 -17.14 -24.12 16.12
C THR A 29 -17.51 -22.75 15.53
N PRO A 30 -17.51 -21.67 16.34
CA PRO A 30 -17.71 -20.34 15.79
C PRO A 30 -16.63 -20.11 14.73
N PRO A 31 -16.96 -19.38 13.64
CA PRO A 31 -15.94 -19.03 12.65
C PRO A 31 -14.77 -18.36 13.38
N PRO A 32 -13.52 -18.60 12.94
CA PRO A 32 -12.38 -17.89 13.50
C PRO A 32 -12.71 -16.39 13.52
N PRO A 33 -12.26 -15.63 14.53
CA PRO A 33 -12.39 -14.19 14.49
C PRO A 33 -11.85 -13.70 13.14
N PRO A 34 -12.47 -12.66 12.55
CA PRO A 34 -11.91 -12.03 11.35
C PRO A 34 -10.41 -11.82 11.56
N PRO A 35 -9.56 -12.01 10.55
CA PRO A 35 -8.15 -11.70 10.69
C PRO A 35 -8.05 -10.29 11.30
N GLU A 36 -7.29 -10.16 12.38
CA GLU A 36 -6.89 -8.83 12.86
C GLU A 36 -6.28 -8.10 11.66
N PRO A 37 -6.56 -6.79 11.46
CA PRO A 37 -6.10 -6.08 10.29
C PRO A 37 -4.58 -6.24 10.18
N THR A 38 -4.15 -7.01 9.17
CA THR A 38 -2.76 -7.02 8.74
C THR A 38 -2.42 -5.58 8.43
N ALA A 39 -1.34 -5.04 9.02
CA ALA A 39 -0.86 -3.71 8.72
C ALA A 39 -0.92 -3.49 7.20
N GLY A 40 -1.64 -2.44 6.78
CA GLY A 40 -1.83 -2.11 5.37
C GLY A 40 -0.47 -1.98 4.71
N THR A 41 -0.19 -2.81 3.71
CA THR A 41 1.06 -2.79 2.96
C THR A 41 1.12 -1.48 2.19
N VAL A 42 1.84 -0.50 2.75
CA VAL A 42 2.30 0.66 1.98
C VAL A 42 3.31 0.14 0.98
N VAL A 43 3.16 0.54 -0.26
CA VAL A 43 4.05 0.16 -1.36
C VAL A 43 4.53 1.40 -2.08
N VAL A 44 5.70 1.31 -2.69
CA VAL A 44 6.11 2.28 -3.71
C VAL A 44 5.26 2.02 -4.95
N ASN A 45 4.53 3.02 -5.44
CA ASN A 45 3.52 2.86 -6.50
C ASN A 45 3.98 3.41 -7.84
N GLU A 46 4.55 4.60 -7.85
CA GLU A 46 5.02 5.29 -9.06
C GLU A 46 6.13 6.28 -8.69
N LEU A 47 7.05 6.56 -9.61
CA LEU A 47 8.09 7.57 -9.42
C LEU A 47 8.52 8.18 -10.75
N MET A 48 9.15 9.36 -10.65
CA MET A 48 9.77 10.06 -11.78
C MET A 48 11.06 10.74 -11.32
N THR A 49 12.18 10.44 -11.98
CA THR A 49 13.52 10.97 -11.64
C THR A 49 13.94 12.20 -12.46
N LYS A 50 13.08 12.68 -13.37
CA LYS A 50 13.26 13.95 -14.07
C LYS A 50 11.94 14.43 -14.64
N ASP A 51 11.23 15.26 -13.87
CA ASP A 51 9.98 15.85 -14.35
C ASP A 51 10.24 16.89 -15.45
N THR A 52 9.44 16.78 -16.52
CA THR A 52 9.43 17.70 -17.67
C THR A 52 8.03 18.26 -17.96
N LEU A 53 7.03 17.81 -17.21
CA LEU A 53 5.61 18.13 -17.33
C LEU A 53 5.14 19.04 -16.20
N GLY A 54 5.83 19.06 -15.06
CA GLY A 54 5.52 19.90 -13.90
C GLY A 54 4.21 19.49 -13.22
N LEU A 55 3.98 18.17 -13.11
CA LEU A 55 2.69 17.62 -12.67
C LEU A 55 2.49 17.73 -11.16
N VAL A 56 3.59 17.65 -10.39
CA VAL A 56 3.54 17.58 -8.92
C VAL A 56 3.93 18.91 -8.28
N TYR A 57 5.14 19.39 -8.56
CA TYR A 57 5.66 20.61 -7.97
C TYR A 57 6.68 21.30 -8.87
N THR A 58 6.60 22.62 -8.92
CA THR A 58 7.60 23.50 -9.52
C THR A 58 8.14 24.36 -8.40
N ASP A 59 9.46 24.37 -8.24
CA ASP A 59 10.09 25.15 -7.19
C ASP A 59 10.01 26.67 -7.47
N PRO A 60 10.33 27.53 -6.50
CA PRO A 60 10.35 28.98 -6.68
C PRO A 60 11.32 29.49 -7.77
N ASN A 61 12.28 28.67 -8.22
CA ASN A 61 13.23 29.00 -9.27
C ASN A 61 12.71 28.62 -10.67
N GLY A 62 11.61 27.86 -10.74
CA GLY A 62 10.98 27.41 -11.98
C GLY A 62 11.41 26.01 -12.41
N ASP A 63 12.12 25.27 -11.56
CA ASP A 63 12.55 23.91 -11.83
C ASP A 63 11.46 22.91 -11.43
N PHE A 64 11.21 21.92 -12.28
CA PHE A 64 10.29 20.82 -11.96
C PHE A 64 10.99 19.80 -11.09
N CYS A 65 10.29 19.39 -10.03
CA CYS A 65 10.85 18.49 -9.03
C CYS A 65 10.52 17.04 -9.34
N ASP A 66 11.44 16.18 -8.95
CA ASP A 66 11.25 14.73 -9.00
C ASP A 66 10.22 14.33 -7.94
N TRP A 67 9.61 13.17 -8.10
CA TRP A 67 8.59 12.72 -7.18
C TRP A 67 8.53 11.20 -7.07
N SER A 68 8.08 10.74 -5.93
CA SER A 68 7.65 9.35 -5.73
C SER A 68 6.29 9.32 -5.07
N GLU A 69 5.56 8.25 -5.34
CA GLU A 69 4.23 7.99 -4.83
C GLU A 69 4.22 6.71 -4.01
N PHE A 70 3.63 6.79 -2.83
CA PHE A 70 3.35 5.66 -1.97
C PHE A 70 1.85 5.38 -1.96
N TYR A 71 1.47 4.12 -2.08
CA TYR A 71 0.07 3.68 -2.10
C TYR A 71 -0.23 2.80 -0.90
N ASN A 72 -1.37 3.04 -0.25
CA ASN A 72 -1.87 2.17 0.80
C ASN A 72 -2.82 1.11 0.21
N ALA A 73 -2.30 -0.10 0.00
CA ALA A 73 -3.08 -1.22 -0.49
C ALA A 73 -4.02 -1.84 0.57
N GLY A 74 -3.98 -1.37 1.82
CA GLY A 74 -4.83 -1.83 2.91
C GLY A 74 -6.26 -1.28 2.90
N GLU A 75 -7.08 -1.79 3.82
CA GLU A 75 -8.49 -1.40 4.03
C GLU A 75 -8.68 -0.34 5.13
N SER A 76 -7.59 0.15 5.71
CA SER A 76 -7.59 1.17 6.76
C SER A 76 -6.52 2.21 6.49
N ASP A 77 -6.76 3.44 6.94
CA ASP A 77 -5.78 4.52 6.88
C ASP A 77 -4.50 4.13 7.62
N ILE A 78 -3.34 4.54 7.07
CA ILE A 78 -2.02 4.31 7.67
C ILE A 78 -1.28 5.64 7.79
N ASN A 79 -0.76 5.93 8.98
CA ASN A 79 0.13 7.05 9.18
C ASN A 79 1.59 6.55 9.05
N ILE A 80 2.33 7.14 8.12
CA ILE A 80 3.73 6.80 7.86
C ILE A 80 4.73 7.80 8.47
N ALA A 81 4.28 8.67 9.38
CA ALA A 81 5.19 9.47 10.20
C ALA A 81 6.22 8.58 10.92
N GLY A 82 7.49 8.97 10.88
CA GLY A 82 8.63 8.22 11.41
C GLY A 82 9.08 7.05 10.53
N TYR A 83 8.40 6.77 9.41
CA TYR A 83 8.93 5.83 8.41
C TYR A 83 10.13 6.48 7.72
N PHE A 84 10.99 5.65 7.13
CA PHE A 84 12.16 6.11 6.39
C PHE A 84 11.98 5.87 4.90
N ILE A 85 12.52 6.76 4.08
CA ILE A 85 12.60 6.61 2.63
C ILE A 85 14.03 6.79 2.13
N GLY A 86 14.33 6.25 0.96
CA GLY A 86 15.66 6.28 0.33
C GLY A 86 15.57 6.07 -1.17
N ASP A 87 16.68 6.31 -1.88
CA ASP A 87 16.76 6.34 -3.35
C ASP A 87 17.73 5.30 -3.94
N ASP A 88 18.47 4.54 -3.13
CA ASP A 88 19.34 3.44 -3.57
C ASP A 88 18.74 2.04 -3.28
N GLY A 89 17.40 1.97 -3.24
CA GLY A 89 16.63 0.78 -2.92
C GLY A 89 16.89 0.31 -1.49
N LYS A 90 16.70 -0.99 -1.25
CA LYS A 90 16.97 -1.65 0.04
C LYS A 90 18.41 -1.49 0.51
N GLU A 91 19.34 -1.19 -0.40
CA GLU A 91 20.76 -0.98 -0.12
C GLU A 91 21.09 0.44 0.33
N THR A 92 20.10 1.36 0.38
CA THR A 92 20.26 2.71 0.93
C THR A 92 20.92 2.64 2.31
N LEU A 93 22.03 3.38 2.47
CA LEU A 93 22.78 3.44 3.71
C LEU A 93 21.95 4.11 4.82
N GLU A 94 22.21 3.75 6.07
CA GLU A 94 21.43 4.27 7.20
C GLU A 94 21.53 5.80 7.31
N GLU A 95 22.69 6.36 7.02
CA GLU A 95 22.93 7.80 7.00
C GLU A 95 22.25 8.56 5.85
N ASP A 96 21.85 7.86 4.79
CA ASP A 96 21.22 8.43 3.59
C ASP A 96 19.69 8.27 3.61
N LYS A 97 19.14 7.57 4.61
CA LYS A 97 17.70 7.46 4.81
C LYS A 97 17.11 8.78 5.32
N TYR A 98 15.99 9.17 4.74
CA TYR A 98 15.20 10.32 5.19
C TYR A 98 14.03 9.86 6.06
N GLU A 99 13.96 10.34 7.31
CA GLU A 99 12.81 10.10 8.20
C GLU A 99 11.66 11.05 7.84
N ILE A 100 10.48 10.49 7.58
CA ILE A 100 9.26 11.27 7.32
C ILE A 100 8.85 11.97 8.63
N PRO A 101 8.75 13.31 8.66
CA PRO A 101 8.46 14.06 9.87
C PRO A 101 7.03 13.78 10.37
N GLY A 102 6.86 13.78 11.69
CA GLY A 102 5.57 13.50 12.35
C GLY A 102 4.79 14.73 12.81
N ASP A 103 5.07 15.91 12.27
CA ASP A 103 4.49 17.19 12.69
C ASP A 103 3.12 17.50 12.05
N ASP A 104 2.76 16.85 10.93
CA ASP A 104 1.42 16.93 10.35
C ASP A 104 0.87 15.56 9.90
N ALA A 105 -0.07 15.03 10.69
CA ALA A 105 -0.76 13.77 10.41
C ALA A 105 -1.68 13.82 9.18
N ILE A 106 -2.13 15.00 8.73
CA ILE A 106 -2.97 15.12 7.54
C ILE A 106 -2.16 14.78 6.29
N VAL A 107 -0.89 15.20 6.25
CA VAL A 107 0.02 14.97 5.12
C VAL A 107 0.61 13.56 5.18
N THR A 108 0.88 13.03 6.37
CA THR A 108 1.54 11.72 6.54
C THR A 108 0.60 10.53 6.66
N THR A 109 -0.72 10.76 6.65
CA THR A 109 -1.70 9.67 6.63
C THR A 109 -2.14 9.35 5.21
N ILE A 110 -1.80 8.14 4.76
CA ILE A 110 -2.32 7.57 3.52
C ILE A 110 -3.64 6.87 3.83
N LYS A 111 -4.74 7.42 3.31
CA LYS A 111 -6.05 6.77 3.43
C LYS A 111 -6.06 5.41 2.74
N SER A 112 -6.96 4.52 3.15
CA SER A 112 -7.17 3.25 2.45
C SER A 112 -7.36 3.50 0.94
N LYS A 113 -6.63 2.74 0.11
CA LYS A 113 -6.64 2.83 -1.36
C LYS A 113 -6.35 4.24 -1.89
N SER A 114 -5.52 5.00 -1.17
CA SER A 114 -5.10 6.35 -1.56
C SER A 114 -3.58 6.45 -1.63
N TYR A 115 -3.11 7.62 -2.04
CA TYR A 115 -1.73 7.89 -2.39
C TYR A 115 -1.14 8.97 -1.47
N LEU A 116 0.18 9.00 -1.38
CA LEU A 116 0.96 10.08 -0.80
C LEU A 116 2.16 10.36 -1.69
N ILE A 117 2.37 11.64 -1.98
CA ILE A 117 3.47 12.10 -2.82
C ILE A 117 4.59 12.64 -1.95
N VAL A 118 5.82 12.21 -2.24
CA VAL A 118 7.05 12.84 -1.78
C VAL A 118 7.67 13.61 -2.95
N ILE A 119 8.03 14.86 -2.70
CA ILE A 119 8.73 15.74 -3.65
C ILE A 119 10.21 15.68 -3.35
N TRP A 120 11.03 15.45 -4.37
CA TRP A 120 12.47 15.31 -4.26
C TRP A 120 13.17 16.43 -5.04
N GLY A 121 14.31 16.90 -4.52
CA GLY A 121 15.19 17.85 -5.20
C GLY A 121 14.60 19.25 -5.37
N ALA A 122 13.62 19.63 -4.55
CA ALA A 122 13.10 20.99 -4.54
C ALA A 122 14.07 21.92 -3.80
N ALA A 123 14.29 23.13 -4.32
CA ALA A 123 15.08 24.16 -3.67
C ALA A 123 14.23 25.40 -3.40
N ASP A 124 14.53 26.12 -2.32
CA ASP A 124 13.89 27.41 -2.04
C ASP A 124 14.44 28.52 -2.97
N ALA A 125 13.92 29.73 -2.82
CA ALA A 125 14.35 30.88 -3.64
C ALA A 125 15.83 31.29 -3.42
N SER A 126 16.50 30.76 -2.41
CA SER A 126 17.93 30.94 -2.16
C SER A 126 18.79 29.79 -2.73
N GLY A 127 18.16 28.73 -3.24
CA GLY A 127 18.80 27.53 -3.72
C GLY A 127 19.14 26.52 -2.62
N ALA A 128 18.56 26.66 -1.42
CA ALA A 128 18.70 25.67 -0.36
C ALA A 128 17.67 24.55 -0.52
N ASP A 129 18.05 23.30 -0.26
CA ASP A 129 17.14 22.16 -0.36
C ASP A 129 15.93 22.34 0.56
N MET A 130 14.74 22.06 0.04
CA MET A 130 13.50 22.03 0.80
C MET A 130 13.35 20.67 1.49
N GLU A 131 12.89 20.70 2.73
CA GLU A 131 12.76 19.51 3.58
C GLU A 131 11.50 19.59 4.43
N GLY A 132 10.90 18.43 4.71
CA GLY A 132 9.82 18.28 5.67
C GLY A 132 8.46 18.65 5.09
N ILE A 133 7.53 19.05 5.95
CA ILE A 133 6.17 19.38 5.55
C ILE A 133 6.02 20.88 5.36
N ILE A 134 5.79 21.30 4.12
CA ILE A 134 5.63 22.71 3.74
C ILE A 134 4.37 22.83 2.89
N ASP A 135 3.45 23.73 3.29
CA ASP A 135 2.20 23.99 2.57
C ASP A 135 1.42 22.72 2.17
N GLY A 136 1.34 21.76 3.10
CA GLY A 136 0.61 20.51 2.94
C GLY A 136 1.27 19.49 2.00
N LYS A 137 2.57 19.63 1.72
CA LYS A 137 3.36 18.72 0.89
C LYS A 137 4.57 18.23 1.65
N LEU A 138 5.00 17.00 1.34
CA LEU A 138 6.18 16.39 1.92
C LEU A 138 7.37 16.53 0.96
N PHE A 139 8.45 17.13 1.45
CA PHE A 139 9.69 17.36 0.72
C PHE A 139 10.81 16.51 1.31
N CYS A 140 11.52 15.79 0.44
CA CYS A 140 12.77 15.12 0.76
C CYS A 140 13.94 15.96 0.23
N PRO A 141 14.98 16.23 1.05
CA PRO A 141 16.11 17.07 0.66
C PRO A 141 17.13 16.36 -0.24
N SER A 142 16.82 15.17 -0.75
CA SER A 142 17.60 14.53 -1.82
C SER A 142 16.83 14.56 -3.14
N SER A 143 17.52 14.26 -4.25
CA SER A 143 16.97 14.24 -5.61
C SER A 143 16.97 12.83 -6.15
N LEU A 144 16.04 12.49 -7.05
CA LEU A 144 16.07 11.19 -7.73
C LEU A 144 16.85 11.30 -9.05
N SER A 145 17.74 10.34 -9.31
CA SER A 145 18.58 10.34 -10.50
C SER A 145 18.82 8.94 -11.03
N ALA A 146 18.23 8.63 -12.18
CA ALA A 146 18.48 7.37 -12.89
C ALA A 146 19.94 7.14 -13.37
N LYS A 147 20.89 8.00 -12.98
CA LYS A 147 22.33 7.82 -13.19
C LYS A 147 23.10 7.47 -11.92
N LYS A 148 22.57 7.81 -10.74
CA LYS A 148 23.27 7.70 -9.46
C LYS A 148 22.53 6.79 -8.48
N ASP A 149 21.21 6.82 -8.54
CA ASP A 149 20.33 6.17 -7.60
C ASP A 149 19.62 5.01 -8.31
N LYS A 150 19.10 4.06 -7.55
CA LYS A 150 18.66 2.78 -8.09
C LYS A 150 17.16 2.55 -8.02
N ALA A 151 16.57 2.78 -6.86
CA ALA A 151 15.18 2.48 -6.56
C ALA A 151 14.70 3.31 -5.38
N VAL A 152 13.43 3.73 -5.39
CA VAL A 152 12.85 4.34 -4.19
C VAL A 152 12.49 3.22 -3.23
N ALA A 153 12.84 3.34 -1.95
CA ALA A 153 12.53 2.35 -0.92
C ALA A 153 11.90 2.98 0.32
N ILE A 154 11.18 2.16 1.09
CA ILE A 154 10.55 2.55 2.35
C ILE A 154 10.79 1.52 3.44
N TRP A 155 11.04 2.01 4.66
CA TRP A 155 11.15 1.24 5.89
C TRP A 155 10.15 1.78 6.92
N ASP A 156 9.64 0.90 7.78
CA ASP A 156 8.80 1.33 8.90
C ASP A 156 9.59 2.12 9.96
N ALA A 157 8.88 2.67 10.94
CA ALA A 157 9.51 3.42 12.03
C ALA A 157 10.46 2.60 12.92
N GLY A 158 10.45 1.26 12.81
CA GLY A 158 11.42 0.37 13.44
C GLY A 158 12.66 0.10 12.59
N GLY A 159 12.75 0.67 11.39
CA GLY A 159 13.79 0.41 10.40
C GLY A 159 13.62 -0.90 9.64
N THR A 160 12.45 -1.54 9.73
CA THR A 160 12.15 -2.77 8.97
C THR A 160 11.82 -2.40 7.54
N PHE A 161 12.49 -3.03 6.58
CA PHE A 161 12.19 -2.83 5.16
C PHE A 161 10.75 -3.23 4.83
N VAL A 162 10.04 -2.34 4.12
CA VAL A 162 8.64 -2.52 3.74
C VAL A 162 8.52 -2.85 2.25
N ASP A 163 9.03 -1.99 1.36
CA ASP A 163 8.93 -2.16 -0.09
C ASP A 163 9.96 -1.29 -0.84
N GLU A 164 10.17 -1.57 -2.12
CA GLU A 164 10.96 -0.74 -3.03
C GLU A 164 10.36 -0.73 -4.45
N SER A 165 10.74 0.27 -5.25
CA SER A 165 10.47 0.28 -6.67
C SER A 165 11.32 -0.71 -7.45
N GLU A 166 10.93 -1.01 -8.68
CA GLU A 166 11.86 -1.66 -9.61
C GLU A 166 13.06 -0.74 -9.92
N ASP A 167 14.18 -1.35 -10.35
CA ASP A 167 15.42 -0.65 -10.69
C ASP A 167 15.20 0.28 -11.91
N PHE A 168 15.39 1.58 -11.72
CA PHE A 168 15.21 2.61 -12.75
C PHE A 168 16.51 3.01 -13.47
N THR A 169 17.60 2.28 -13.24
CA THR A 169 18.92 2.50 -13.86
C THR A 169 19.06 1.79 -15.21
N ALA A 170 20.20 2.02 -15.88
CA ALA A 170 20.54 1.31 -17.11
C ALA A 170 20.62 -0.23 -16.95
N ASP A 171 20.83 -0.72 -15.73
CA ASP A 171 20.93 -2.15 -15.42
C ASP A 171 19.59 -2.77 -15.01
N GLY A 172 18.56 -1.94 -14.78
CA GLY A 172 17.20 -2.38 -14.47
C GLY A 172 16.47 -3.01 -15.66
N PRO A 173 15.33 -3.69 -15.42
CA PRO A 173 14.61 -4.45 -16.45
C PRO A 173 14.00 -3.58 -17.56
N PHE A 174 13.81 -2.29 -17.30
CA PHE A 174 13.29 -1.33 -18.28
C PHE A 174 14.37 -0.43 -18.88
N GLY A 175 15.64 -0.66 -18.50
CA GLY A 175 16.73 0.27 -18.78
C GLY A 175 16.55 1.60 -18.04
N LYS A 176 17.47 2.53 -18.30
CA LYS A 176 17.49 3.83 -17.64
C LYS A 176 16.16 4.55 -17.87
N LEU A 177 15.50 4.96 -16.80
CA LEU A 177 14.28 5.76 -16.91
C LEU A 177 14.57 7.05 -17.70
N GLU A 178 13.75 7.27 -18.73
CA GLU A 178 13.85 8.43 -19.61
C GLU A 178 13.17 9.64 -18.98
N ASP A 179 13.74 10.82 -19.20
CA ASP A 179 13.20 12.08 -18.70
C ASP A 179 11.75 12.29 -19.17
N GLY A 180 10.88 12.75 -18.27
CA GLY A 180 9.45 12.94 -18.55
C GLY A 180 8.59 11.67 -18.55
N LYS A 181 9.17 10.49 -18.30
CA LYS A 181 8.43 9.26 -18.05
C LYS A 181 8.50 8.88 -16.58
N SER A 182 7.49 8.16 -16.12
CA SER A 182 7.47 7.56 -14.79
C SER A 182 7.61 6.04 -14.86
N LEU A 183 8.13 5.47 -13.79
CA LEU A 183 8.16 4.03 -13.55
C LEU A 183 7.14 3.75 -12.45
N GLY A 184 6.19 2.86 -12.70
CA GLY A 184 5.15 2.54 -11.72
C GLY A 184 4.63 1.12 -11.83
N ARG A 185 3.88 0.70 -10.81
CA ARG A 185 3.13 -0.55 -10.83
C ARG A 185 2.03 -0.46 -11.89
N LYS A 186 1.81 -1.53 -12.65
CA LYS A 186 0.86 -1.56 -13.78
C LYS A 186 -0.57 -1.19 -13.39
N THR A 187 -0.96 -1.58 -12.18
CA THR A 187 -2.14 -1.07 -11.46
C THR A 187 -1.70 -0.83 -10.01
N ASP A 188 -2.46 -0.04 -9.24
CA ASP A 188 -2.04 0.30 -7.87
C ASP A 188 -1.76 -0.95 -7.01
N GLY A 189 -0.56 -1.02 -6.44
CA GLY A 189 -0.10 -2.16 -5.63
C GLY A 189 0.13 -3.47 -6.39
N ASN A 190 0.15 -3.47 -7.72
CA ASN A 190 0.47 -4.65 -8.53
C ASN A 190 1.95 -5.03 -8.44
N GLU A 191 2.28 -6.32 -8.44
CA GLU A 191 3.68 -6.79 -8.50
C GLU A 191 4.39 -6.46 -9.83
N GLU A 192 3.66 -6.35 -10.93
CA GLU A 192 4.19 -5.98 -12.24
C GLU A 192 4.42 -4.47 -12.33
N TRP A 193 5.60 -4.09 -12.83
CA TRP A 193 5.98 -2.71 -13.13
C TRP A 193 5.94 -2.42 -14.63
N MET A 194 5.79 -1.15 -14.98
CA MET A 194 5.92 -0.65 -16.34
C MET A 194 6.36 0.82 -16.37
N VAL A 195 6.87 1.25 -17.52
CA VAL A 195 7.13 2.66 -17.80
C VAL A 195 5.88 3.30 -18.37
N PHE A 196 5.45 4.41 -17.78
CA PHE A 196 4.32 5.20 -18.24
C PHE A 196 4.80 6.36 -19.12
N ASP A 197 4.21 6.47 -20.31
CA ASP A 197 4.34 7.65 -21.16
C ASP A 197 3.50 8.84 -20.64
N ILE A 198 2.48 8.54 -19.84
CA ILE A 198 1.59 9.51 -19.20
C ILE A 198 1.58 9.16 -17.70
N PRO A 199 2.30 9.93 -16.86
CA PRO A 199 2.34 9.68 -15.43
C PRO A 199 1.00 9.88 -14.74
N THR A 200 0.81 9.22 -13.59
CA THR A 200 -0.46 9.21 -12.84
C THR A 200 -0.32 9.68 -11.39
N PRO A 201 0.39 10.79 -11.09
CA PRO A 201 0.56 11.23 -9.71
C PRO A 201 -0.78 11.54 -9.03
N ASN A 202 -0.96 10.97 -7.84
CA ASN A 202 -2.15 11.04 -7.00
C ASN A 202 -3.41 10.51 -7.69
N ALA A 203 -3.26 9.51 -8.57
CA ALA A 203 -4.33 8.87 -9.32
C ALA A 203 -4.05 7.38 -9.55
N GLU A 204 -5.07 6.64 -9.98
CA GLU A 204 -4.96 5.21 -10.25
C GLU A 204 -4.10 4.93 -11.48
N ASN A 205 -3.11 4.03 -11.35
CA ASN A 205 -2.30 3.52 -12.45
C ASN A 205 -3.14 2.64 -13.41
N LYS A 206 -2.98 2.84 -14.74
CA LYS A 206 -3.80 2.18 -15.79
C LYS A 206 -3.04 1.78 -17.05
#